data_AF-A0A0A8K7N1-F1
#
_entry.id   AF-A0A0A8K7N1-F1
#
_cell.length_a   1.000
_cell.length_b   1.000
_cell.length_c   1.000
_cell.angle_alpha   90.00
_cell.angle_beta   90.00
_cell.angle_gamma   90.00
#
_symmetry.space_group_name_H-M   'P 1'
#
loop_
_entity.id
_entity.type
_entity.pdbx_description
1 polymer ?
#
loop_
_entity_poly.entity_id
_entity_poly.type
_entity_poly.pdbx_seq_one_letter_code
_entity_poly.pdbx_strand_id
1 'polypeptide(L)' 'MAIRLTPPTKNVFYLSIVCIVVAVVLYLLGVLGVIDGGFASVSHFAFWAAVLGWGLLTAGVAMKGV' A
#
# COMPACT_ATOMS: atom_id res chain seq x y z
N MET A 1 16.26 12.96 14.63
CA MET A 1 16.15 11.86 15.63
C MET A 1 15.47 10.69 14.92
N ALA A 2 16.16 9.57 14.71
CA ALA A 2 15.53 8.39 14.10
C ALA A 2 14.50 7.83 15.08
N ILE A 3 13.21 8.05 14.78
CA ILE A 3 12.07 7.63 15.60
C ILE A 3 12.07 6.10 15.68
N ARG A 4 12.19 5.53 16.88
CA ARG A 4 12.04 4.09 17.08
C ARG A 4 10.56 3.74 17.13
N LEU A 5 10.07 3.13 16.05
CA LEU A 5 8.74 2.52 15.99
C LEU A 5 8.66 1.39 17.04
N THR A 6 7.60 1.37 17.84
CA THR A 6 7.30 0.23 18.74
C THR A 6 6.92 -1.00 17.88
N PRO A 7 7.08 -2.25 18.38
CA PRO A 7 6.84 -3.45 17.59
C PRO A 7 5.51 -3.48 16.81
N PRO A 8 4.35 -3.09 17.37
CA PRO A 8 3.09 -3.10 16.63
C PRO A 8 3.01 -2.02 15.54
N THR A 9 3.46 -0.79 15.80
CA THR A 9 3.44 0.29 14.79
C THR A 9 4.44 0.05 13.66
N LYS A 10 5.56 -0.62 13.95
CA LYS A 10 6.54 -1.04 12.93
C LYS A 10 5.94 -2.06 11.95
N ASN A 11 5.24 -3.06 12.45
CA ASN A 11 4.61 -4.08 11.61
C ASN A 11 3.53 -3.47 10.70
N VAL A 12 2.72 -2.56 11.24
CA VAL A 12 1.67 -1.85 10.48
C VAL A 12 2.29 -0.97 9.38
N PHE A 13 3.42 -0.31 9.67
CA PHE A 13 4.16 0.47 8.67
C PHE A 13 4.76 -0.42 7.57
N TYR A 14 5.29 -1.60 7.90
CA TYR A 14 5.74 -2.52 6.84
C TYR A 14 4.59 -3.05 6.01
N LEU A 15 3.44 -3.34 6.63
CA LEU A 15 2.24 -3.79 5.92
C LEU A 15 1.74 -2.71 4.94
N SER A 16 1.75 -1.43 5.36
CA SER A 16 1.36 -0.33 4.48
C SER A 16 2.28 -0.20 3.28
N ILE A 17 3.60 -0.32 3.49
CA ILE A 17 4.58 -0.32 2.38
C ILE A 17 4.31 -1.46 1.41
N VAL A 18 4.09 -2.68 1.90
CA VAL A 18 3.81 -3.84 1.05
C VAL A 18 2.56 -3.59 0.20
N CYS A 19 1.48 -3.08 0.80
CA CYS A 19 0.26 -2.73 0.06
C CYS A 19 0.50 -1.67 -1.03
N ILE A 20 1.29 -0.62 -0.73
CA ILE A 20 1.65 0.42 -1.70
C ILE A 20 2.48 -0.17 -2.86
N VAL A 21 3.47 -1.02 -2.55
CA VAL A 21 4.32 -1.66 -3.58
C VAL A 21 3.48 -2.54 -4.49
N VAL A 22 2.57 -3.35 -3.93
CA VAL A 22 1.65 -4.19 -4.70
C VAL A 22 0.75 -3.33 -5.59
N ALA A 23 0.22 -2.23 -5.07
CA ALA A 23 -0.60 -1.30 -5.85
C ALA A 23 0.16 -0.71 -7.04
N VAL A 24 1.40 -0.26 -6.83
CA VAL A 24 2.26 0.29 -7.90
C VAL A 24 2.55 -0.77 -8.96
N VAL A 25 2.91 -1.98 -8.55
CA VAL A 25 3.19 -3.08 -9.48
C VAL A 25 1.96 -3.42 -10.32
N LEU A 26 0.79 -3.58 -9.69
CA LEU A 26 -0.46 -3.84 -10.40
C LEU A 26 -0.80 -2.71 -11.37
N TYR A 27 -0.67 -1.46 -10.94
CA TYR A 27 -0.89 -0.30 -11.82
C TYR A 27 0.02 -0.35 -13.04
N LEU A 28 1.33 -0.58 -12.87
CA LEU A 28 2.28 -0.68 -13.97
C LEU A 28 1.96 -1.84 -14.92
N LEU A 29 1.60 -3.01 -14.38
CA LEU A 29 1.20 -4.16 -15.19
C LEU A 29 -0.07 -3.87 -16.01
N GLY A 30 -1.01 -3.12 -15.44
CA GLY A 30 -2.21 -2.65 -16.12
C GLY A 30 -1.91 -1.62 -17.22
N VAL A 31 -1.04 -0.63 -16.94
CA VAL A 31 -0.64 0.41 -17.91
C VAL A 31 0.13 -0.18 -19.08
N LEU A 32 1.03 -1.12 -18.81
CA LEU A 32 1.89 -1.75 -19.82
C LEU A 32 1.18 -2.87 -20.59
N GLY A 33 -0.06 -3.21 -20.23
CA GLY A 33 -0.84 -4.25 -20.91
C GLY A 33 -0.24 -5.65 -20.77
N VAL A 34 0.51 -5.92 -19.69
CA VAL A 34 1.22 -7.19 -19.49
C VAL A 34 0.28 -8.33 -19.07
N ILE A 35 -0.90 -8.00 -18.53
CA ILE A 35 -1.89 -8.97 -18.02
C ILE A 35 -3.15 -8.94 -18.89
N ASP A 36 -3.62 -10.12 -19.28
CA ASP A 36 -4.85 -10.31 -20.04
C ASP A 36 -6.07 -10.07 -19.12
N GLY A 37 -6.84 -9.02 -19.40
CA GLY A 37 -7.86 -8.48 -18.49
C GLY A 37 -8.07 -6.96 -18.60
N GLY A 38 -7.17 -6.27 -19.29
CA GLY A 38 -7.27 -4.84 -19.61
C GLY A 38 -7.03 -3.91 -18.41
N PHE A 39 -6.68 -2.66 -18.71
CA PHE A 39 -6.35 -1.65 -17.69
C PHE A 39 -7.43 -1.54 -16.60
N ALA A 40 -8.72 -1.69 -16.95
CA ALA A 40 -9.85 -1.51 -16.03
C ALA A 40 -9.89 -2.52 -14.86
N SER A 41 -9.58 -3.80 -15.10
CA SER A 41 -9.65 -4.82 -14.04
C SER A 41 -8.46 -4.73 -13.09
N VAL A 42 -7.25 -4.58 -13.63
CA VAL A 42 -6.01 -4.50 -12.85
C VAL A 42 -5.94 -3.19 -12.06
N SER A 43 -6.40 -2.08 -12.66
CA SER A 43 -6.45 -0.77 -11.97
C SER A 43 -7.45 -0.75 -10.81
N HIS A 44 -8.55 -1.51 -10.87
CA HIS A 44 -9.50 -1.64 -9.76
C HIS A 44 -8.82 -2.24 -8.52
N PHE A 45 -8.07 -3.33 -8.69
CA PHE A 45 -7.33 -3.96 -7.59
C PHE A 45 -6.17 -3.10 -7.10
N ALA A 46 -5.44 -2.45 -8.01
CA ALA A 46 -4.37 -1.51 -7.66
C ALA A 46 -4.89 -0.36 -6.78
N PHE A 47 -6.06 0.19 -7.11
CA PHE A 47 -6.70 1.25 -6.34
C PHE A 47 -7.00 0.80 -4.91
N TRP A 48 -7.66 -0.35 -4.72
CA TRP A 48 -8.00 -0.83 -3.36
C TRP A 48 -6.75 -1.19 -2.55
N ALA A 49 -5.71 -1.74 -3.17
CA ALA A 49 -4.43 -1.97 -2.52
C ALA A 49 -3.77 -0.66 -2.07
N ALA A 50 -3.86 0.42 -2.87
CA ALA A 50 -3.37 1.73 -2.50
C ALA A 50 -4.16 2.35 -1.33
N VAL A 51 -5.50 2.23 -1.35
CA VAL A 51 -6.38 2.68 -0.26
C VAL A 51 -6.06 1.96 1.04
N LEU A 52 -5.87 0.64 1.00
CA LEU A 52 -5.46 -0.14 2.18
C LEU A 52 -4.08 0.29 2.69
N GLY A 53 -3.10 0.46 1.80
CA GLY A 53 -1.78 0.94 2.17
C GLY A 53 -1.82 2.31 2.84
N TRP A 54 -2.57 3.25 2.27
CA TRP A 54 -2.78 4.58 2.85
C TRP A 54 -3.51 4.52 4.21
N GLY A 55 -4.55 3.70 4.33
CA GLY A 55 -5.30 3.51 5.58
C GLY A 55 -4.42 2.93 6.69
N LEU A 56 -3.61 1.92 6.38
CA LEU A 56 -2.67 1.32 7.32
C LEU A 56 -1.57 2.31 7.74
N LEU A 57 -1.05 3.11 6.82
CA LEU A 57 -0.10 4.16 7.14
C LEU A 57 -0.72 5.17 8.12
N THR A 58 -1.93 5.63 7.83
CA THR A 58 -2.66 6.60 8.64
C THR A 58 -2.98 6.03 10.02
N ALA A 59 -3.44 4.78 10.10
CA ALA A 59 -3.65 4.07 11.35
C ALA A 59 -2.34 3.90 12.14
N GLY A 60 -1.24 3.57 11.47
CA GLY A 60 0.09 3.47 12.07
C GLY A 60 0.55 4.80 12.70
N VAL A 61 0.29 5.92 12.03
CA VAL A 61 0.56 7.27 12.56
C VAL A 61 -0.35 7.57 13.76
N ALA A 62 -1.64 7.28 13.66
CA ALA A 62 -2.61 7.52 14.74
C ALA A 62 -2.28 6.70 15.99
N MET A 63 -1.93 5.41 15.84
CA MET A 63 -1.55 4.52 16.94
C MET A 63 -0.24 4.91 17.60
N LYS A 64 0.65 5.59 16.87
CA LYS A 64 1.89 6.09 17.45
C LYS A 64 1.64 7.23 18.43
N GLY A 65 0.52 7.96 18.29
CA GLY A 65 0.35 9.28 18.89
C GLY A 65 1.33 10.25 18.23
N VAL A 66 0.83 11.38 17.71
CA VAL A 66 1.71 12.41 17.14
C VAL A 66 2.68 12.91 18.21
#